data_AF-B4LHA2-F1
#
_entry.id   AF-B4LHA2-F1
#
_cell.length_a   1.000
_cell.length_b   1.000
_cell.length_c   1.000
_cell.angle_alpha   90.00
_cell.angle_beta   90.00
_cell.angle_gamma   90.00
#
_symmetry.space_group_name_H-M   'P 1'
#
loop_
_entity.id
_entity.type
_entity.pdbx_description
1 polymer ?
#
loop_
_entity_poly.entity_id
_entity_poly.type
_entity_poly.pdbx_seq_one_letter_code
_entity_poly.pdbx_strand_id
1 'polypeptide(L)'
;MASTNVKIVESKLDLFQAPQHYALAHAVESSFAALRGTLAWQFALIFGDVDDLRRRRVTSGNCVVLEHNSRFVYHLVTKSNLYAISTYDDVQAALICMREHMRNHEITKVAMPRICCGNDGLDWKRVKRIVQQIFAHSEYPIEILVCEHEDVSRELAAPKCQITEAKGNLFSAPENFALVHSVSADFAMCAGLNLQFRCKFGHVDDLKRQQRHTGNVAVLEQGGRYIYNLVTKERAHEKCTYTALYYALLAMREHMREHSVSKLAIPRLGCGIDRLDWLRVRSLLELVFVSDNVDIIAFFYEPPSMDRDTIKVMCPTCHHMKLMQLPRSVSRQSLHREKTPF
;
A
#
# COMPACT_ATOMS: atom_id res chain seq x y z
N MET A 1 15.36 43.42 4.37
CA MET A 1 14.87 42.20 5.04
C MET A 1 14.69 41.16 3.95
N ALA A 2 15.56 40.16 3.86
CA ALA A 2 15.44 39.13 2.83
C ALA A 2 14.17 38.31 3.11
N SER A 3 13.24 38.23 2.16
CA SER A 3 12.06 37.38 2.32
C SER A 3 12.52 35.94 2.45
N THR A 4 12.19 35.29 3.56
CA THR A 4 12.42 33.86 3.73
C THR A 4 11.66 33.12 2.63
N ASN A 5 12.37 32.45 1.72
CA ASN A 5 11.76 31.69 0.63
C ASN A 5 11.13 30.36 1.09
N VAL A 6 11.10 30.09 2.39
CA VAL A 6 10.46 28.89 2.97
C VAL A 6 9.25 29.26 3.82
N LYS A 7 8.13 28.60 3.53
CA LYS A 7 6.88 28.67 4.28
C LYS A 7 6.67 27.33 4.98
N ILE A 8 6.65 27.33 6.32
CA ILE A 8 6.33 26.14 7.11
C ILE A 8 4.91 26.29 7.66
N VAL A 9 4.03 25.36 7.30
CA VAL A 9 2.62 25.31 7.72
C VAL A 9 2.43 24.09 8.62
N GLU A 10 1.97 24.28 9.85
CA GLU A 10 1.62 23.16 10.73
C GLU A 10 0.12 22.86 10.61
N SER A 11 -0.24 21.59 10.46
CA SER A 11 -1.61 21.12 10.22
C SER A 11 -1.89 19.83 10.99
N LYS A 12 -3.16 19.64 11.40
CA LYS A 12 -3.66 18.39 12.00
C LYS A 12 -3.98 17.31 10.97
N LEU A 13 -3.67 17.56 9.69
CA LEU A 13 -3.83 16.58 8.63
C LEU A 13 -2.91 15.38 8.89
N ASP A 14 -3.42 14.16 8.72
CA ASP A 14 -2.57 12.97 8.73
C ASP A 14 -1.61 13.00 7.53
N LEU A 15 -0.35 12.62 7.76
CA LEU A 15 0.69 12.67 6.74
C LEU A 15 0.34 11.86 5.47
N PHE A 16 -0.35 10.73 5.59
CA PHE A 16 -0.76 9.92 4.43
C PHE A 16 -1.95 10.52 3.68
N GLN A 17 -2.64 11.50 4.26
CA GLN A 17 -3.69 12.29 3.59
C GLN A 17 -3.15 13.57 2.96
N ALA A 18 -1.84 13.84 3.06
CA ALA A 18 -1.23 15.00 2.41
C ALA A 18 -1.49 14.97 0.89
N PRO A 19 -1.84 16.12 0.26
CA PRO A 19 -2.24 16.16 -1.15
C PRO A 19 -1.20 15.52 -2.08
N GLN A 20 -1.65 14.87 -3.16
CA GLN A 20 -0.78 14.11 -4.06
C GLN A 20 0.38 14.94 -4.66
N HIS A 21 0.19 16.25 -4.83
CA HIS A 21 1.20 17.16 -5.37
C HIS A 21 2.27 17.58 -4.34
N TYR A 22 2.18 17.13 -3.08
CA TYR A 22 3.25 17.25 -2.09
C TYR A 22 4.10 15.98 -2.11
N ALA A 23 5.42 16.11 -2.20
CA ALA A 23 6.30 15.00 -1.85
C ALA A 23 6.14 14.65 -0.35
N LEU A 24 6.46 13.43 0.04
CA LEU A 24 6.44 13.00 1.44
C LEU A 24 7.85 12.92 1.99
N ALA A 25 8.08 13.23 3.26
CA ALA A 25 9.33 12.94 3.94
C ALA A 25 9.11 12.35 5.34
N HIS A 26 9.98 11.44 5.74
CA HIS A 26 10.01 10.88 7.10
C HIS A 26 11.43 10.47 7.50
N ALA A 27 11.64 10.30 8.80
CA ALA A 27 12.92 9.87 9.36
C ALA A 27 12.97 8.34 9.48
N VAL A 28 14.11 7.76 9.10
CA VAL A 28 14.39 6.32 9.15
C VAL A 28 15.80 6.05 9.68
N GLU A 29 16.04 4.80 10.04
CA GLU A 29 17.38 4.28 10.31
C GLU A 29 17.99 3.63 9.06
N SER A 30 19.32 3.53 9.01
CA SER A 30 20.08 3.14 7.81
C SER A 30 19.78 1.75 7.25
N SER A 31 19.28 0.82 8.06
CA SER A 31 18.88 -0.52 7.58
C SER A 31 17.41 -0.58 7.11
N PHE A 32 16.67 0.53 7.24
CA PHE A 32 15.24 0.65 6.95
C PHE A 32 14.37 -0.37 7.71
N ALA A 33 14.87 -0.90 8.83
CA ALA A 33 14.06 -1.65 9.77
C ALA A 33 13.13 -0.68 10.51
N ALA A 34 11.94 -1.17 10.82
CA ALA A 34 10.94 -0.40 11.53
C ALA A 34 10.11 -1.33 12.40
N LEU A 35 9.83 -0.89 13.62
CA LEU A 35 8.95 -1.60 14.53
C LEU A 35 7.50 -1.44 14.06
N ARG A 36 6.72 -2.53 14.13
CA ARG A 36 5.31 -2.55 13.70
C ARG A 36 4.52 -1.44 14.40
N GLY A 37 3.73 -0.71 13.63
CA GLY A 37 2.92 0.43 14.09
C GLY A 37 3.59 1.80 13.97
N THR A 38 4.92 1.86 14.01
CA THR A 38 5.64 3.14 13.83
C THR A 38 5.40 3.75 12.45
N LEU A 39 5.58 5.08 12.34
CA LEU A 39 5.47 5.78 11.07
C LEU A 39 6.39 5.19 9.99
N ALA A 40 7.64 4.89 10.35
CA ALA A 40 8.60 4.28 9.42
C ALA A 40 8.11 2.91 8.91
N TRP A 41 7.43 2.13 9.75
CA TRP A 41 6.84 0.85 9.35
C TRP A 41 5.66 1.06 8.40
N GLN A 42 4.80 2.05 8.65
CA GLN A 42 3.69 2.37 7.74
C GLN A 42 4.21 2.84 6.38
N PHE A 43 5.25 3.68 6.34
CA PHE A 43 5.93 4.05 5.10
C PHE A 43 6.54 2.84 4.39
N ALA A 44 7.22 1.95 5.12
CA ALA A 44 7.78 0.72 4.55
C ALA A 44 6.69 -0.20 3.99
N LEU A 45 5.52 -0.24 4.63
CA LEU A 45 4.38 -1.06 4.23
C LEU A 45 3.68 -0.49 2.98
N ILE A 46 3.50 0.82 2.90
CA ILE A 46 2.73 1.50 1.84
C ILE A 46 3.62 1.83 0.63
N PHE A 47 4.79 2.42 0.87
CA PHE A 47 5.70 2.91 -0.18
C PHE A 47 7.00 2.10 -0.29
N GLY A 48 7.39 1.35 0.75
CA GLY A 48 8.71 0.71 0.76
C GLY A 48 8.88 -0.35 -0.33
N ASP A 49 9.83 -0.13 -1.25
CA ASP A 49 10.55 -1.20 -1.93
C ASP A 49 11.72 -1.63 -1.03
N VAL A 50 11.37 -2.36 0.03
CA VAL A 50 12.28 -2.68 1.14
C VAL A 50 13.53 -3.42 0.66
N ASP A 51 13.39 -4.28 -0.35
CA ASP A 51 14.51 -5.02 -0.93
C ASP A 51 15.46 -4.10 -1.68
N ASP A 52 14.94 -3.11 -2.41
CA ASP A 52 15.78 -2.12 -3.06
C ASP A 52 16.49 -1.19 -2.07
N LEU A 53 15.75 -0.68 -1.09
CA LEU A 53 16.28 0.20 -0.05
C LEU A 53 17.43 -0.47 0.72
N ARG A 54 17.27 -1.75 1.12
CA ARG A 54 18.30 -2.49 1.85
C ARG A 54 19.57 -2.76 1.05
N ARG A 55 19.48 -2.89 -0.28
CA ARG A 55 20.66 -3.08 -1.13
C ARG A 55 21.56 -1.85 -1.22
N ARG A 56 21.00 -0.64 -1.01
CA ARG A 56 21.71 0.64 -1.22
C ARG A 56 22.74 0.99 -0.15
N ARG A 57 22.81 0.26 0.99
CA ARG A 57 23.80 0.44 2.09
C ARG A 57 24.09 1.93 2.40
N VAL A 58 23.07 2.63 2.91
CA VAL A 58 23.13 4.08 3.12
C VAL A 58 23.52 4.39 4.57
N THR A 59 24.35 5.41 4.81
CA THR A 59 24.76 5.83 6.16
C THR A 59 23.89 6.97 6.70
N SER A 60 23.93 7.21 8.01
CA SER A 60 23.25 8.37 8.61
C SER A 60 23.73 9.69 7.99
N GLY A 61 22.84 10.68 7.96
CA GLY A 61 23.04 11.97 7.30
C GLY A 61 22.71 11.98 5.80
N ASN A 62 22.29 10.86 5.21
CA ASN A 62 21.86 10.81 3.82
C ASN A 62 20.34 10.86 3.67
N CYS A 63 19.87 11.05 2.44
CA CYS A 63 18.47 10.93 2.07
C CYS A 63 18.32 9.93 0.91
N VAL A 64 17.41 8.97 1.06
CA VAL A 64 17.03 8.06 -0.03
C VAL A 64 15.68 8.49 -0.59
N VAL A 65 15.56 8.48 -1.92
CA VAL A 65 14.34 8.89 -2.61
C VAL A 65 13.77 7.70 -3.36
N LEU A 66 12.45 7.52 -3.19
CA LEU A 66 11.63 6.65 -4.02
C LEU A 66 10.57 7.50 -4.74
N GLU A 67 10.15 7.06 -5.93
CA GLU A 67 9.06 7.68 -6.67
C GLU A 67 7.89 6.69 -6.78
N HIS A 68 6.70 7.15 -6.40
CA HIS A 68 5.47 6.37 -6.48
C HIS A 68 4.37 7.21 -7.12
N ASN A 69 3.85 6.79 -8.28
CA ASN A 69 2.77 7.50 -8.99
C ASN A 69 3.03 9.01 -9.11
N SER A 70 4.22 9.37 -9.62
CA SER A 70 4.69 10.76 -9.80
C SER A 70 4.78 11.58 -8.50
N ARG A 71 4.91 10.89 -7.35
CA ARG A 71 5.10 11.49 -6.04
C ARG A 71 6.40 10.98 -5.42
N PHE A 72 7.29 11.90 -5.07
CA PHE A 72 8.53 11.56 -4.39
C PHE A 72 8.31 11.30 -2.89
N VAL A 73 8.99 10.28 -2.37
CA VAL A 73 9.02 9.91 -0.96
C VAL A 73 10.48 9.93 -0.50
N TYR A 74 10.77 10.85 0.42
CA TYR A 74 12.07 11.08 1.02
C TYR A 74 12.22 10.31 2.33
N HIS A 75 13.18 9.40 2.36
CA HIS A 75 13.60 8.65 3.54
C HIS A 75 14.86 9.30 4.10
N LEU A 76 14.69 10.17 5.10
CA LEU A 76 15.79 10.86 5.78
C LEU A 76 16.47 9.87 6.73
N VAL A 77 17.71 9.47 6.41
CA VAL A 77 18.45 8.49 7.21
C VAL A 77 19.12 9.22 8.36
N THR A 78 18.47 9.24 9.53
CA THR A 78 18.90 10.03 10.69
C THR A 78 19.49 9.18 11.81
N LYS A 79 19.61 7.86 11.60
CA LYS A 79 20.14 6.90 12.57
C LYS A 79 20.94 5.80 11.89
N SER A 80 21.89 5.26 12.61
CA SER A 80 22.66 4.07 12.20
C SER A 80 21.95 2.74 12.50
N ASN A 81 21.05 2.70 13.48
CA ASN A 81 20.24 1.53 13.82
C ASN A 81 19.03 1.93 14.70
N LEU A 82 18.16 0.97 15.01
CA LEU A 82 16.94 1.17 15.80
C LEU A 82 17.17 1.67 17.24
N TYR A 83 18.32 1.36 17.84
CA TYR A 83 18.64 1.73 19.23
C TYR A 83 19.42 3.05 19.32
N ALA A 84 19.88 3.58 18.19
CA ALA A 84 20.56 4.86 18.13
C ALA A 84 19.56 6.02 18.24
N ILE A 85 19.99 7.08 18.90
CA ILE A 85 19.25 8.35 18.97
C ILE A 85 19.73 9.24 17.82
N SER A 86 18.79 9.86 17.11
CA SER A 86 19.14 10.81 16.06
C SER A 86 19.83 12.04 16.64
N THR A 87 20.88 12.52 15.96
CA THR A 87 21.52 13.79 16.31
C THR A 87 20.99 14.93 15.44
N TYR A 88 21.14 16.17 15.91
CA TYR A 88 20.80 17.35 15.08
C TYR A 88 21.66 17.42 13.82
N ASP A 89 22.90 16.93 13.87
CA ASP A 89 23.83 16.94 12.73
C ASP A 89 23.39 15.95 11.65
N ASP A 90 22.96 14.73 12.04
CA ASP A 90 22.40 13.75 11.10
C ASP A 90 21.11 14.28 10.44
N VAL A 91 20.23 14.92 11.22
CA VAL A 91 19.01 15.54 10.69
C VAL A 91 19.34 16.65 9.70
N GLN A 92 20.29 17.53 10.05
CA GLN A 92 20.74 18.62 9.18
C GLN A 92 21.34 18.08 7.88
N ALA A 93 22.23 17.09 7.95
CA ALA A 93 22.84 16.48 6.77
C ALA A 93 21.80 15.84 5.85
N ALA A 94 20.86 15.05 6.41
CA ALA A 94 19.82 14.40 5.62
C ALA A 94 18.89 15.42 4.93
N LEU A 95 18.53 16.52 5.61
CA LEU A 95 17.74 17.60 5.03
C LEU A 95 18.48 18.36 3.93
N ILE A 96 19.81 18.51 4.03
CA ILE A 96 20.63 19.09 2.95
C ILE A 96 20.59 18.19 1.71
N CYS A 97 20.73 16.88 1.88
CA CYS A 97 20.59 15.92 0.78
C CYS A 97 19.20 15.99 0.14
N MET A 98 18.14 16.07 0.95
CA MET A 98 16.77 16.24 0.46
C MET A 98 16.61 17.53 -0.35
N ARG A 99 17.12 18.67 0.16
CA ARG A 99 17.07 19.96 -0.53
C ARG A 99 17.75 19.90 -1.89
N GLU A 100 18.90 19.25 -1.98
CA GLU A 100 19.63 19.12 -3.23
C GLU A 100 18.84 18.32 -4.28
N HIS A 101 18.23 17.21 -3.85
CA HIS A 101 17.34 16.44 -4.72
C HIS A 101 16.12 17.27 -5.16
N MET A 102 15.50 18.01 -4.22
CA MET A 102 14.36 18.89 -4.51
C MET A 102 14.71 19.94 -5.56
N ARG A 103 15.88 20.57 -5.45
CA ARG A 103 16.36 21.56 -6.43
C ARG A 103 16.47 20.96 -7.83
N ASN A 104 17.10 19.78 -7.94
CA ASN A 104 17.36 19.14 -9.23
C ASN A 104 16.10 18.62 -9.93
N HIS A 105 14.98 18.49 -9.22
CA HIS A 105 13.70 18.01 -9.73
C HIS A 105 12.57 19.05 -9.60
N GLU A 106 12.91 20.31 -9.31
CA GLU A 106 11.97 21.43 -9.19
C GLU A 106 10.82 21.19 -8.19
N ILE A 107 11.11 20.43 -7.12
CA ILE A 107 10.12 20.10 -6.08
C ILE A 107 10.06 21.24 -5.07
N THR A 108 8.91 21.88 -4.99
CA THR A 108 8.68 23.04 -4.13
C THR A 108 7.81 22.74 -2.91
N LYS A 109 7.20 21.56 -2.85
CA LYS A 109 6.22 21.19 -1.81
C LYS A 109 6.52 19.85 -1.17
N VAL A 110 6.69 19.82 0.15
CA VAL A 110 6.96 18.61 0.93
C VAL A 110 6.07 18.56 2.16
N ALA A 111 5.43 17.42 2.39
CA ALA A 111 4.72 17.13 3.63
C ALA A 111 5.56 16.17 4.47
N MET A 112 5.76 16.49 5.76
CA MET A 112 6.56 15.68 6.66
C MET A 112 6.06 15.79 8.10
N PRO A 113 6.33 14.80 8.98
CA PRO A 113 5.96 14.91 10.38
C PRO A 113 6.94 15.82 11.11
N ARG A 114 6.76 15.97 12.42
CA ARG A 114 7.80 16.49 13.32
C ARG A 114 8.93 15.45 13.46
N ILE A 115 9.86 15.45 12.50
CA ILE A 115 10.94 14.46 12.39
C ILE A 115 11.81 14.41 13.66
N CYS A 116 12.15 13.20 14.10
CA CYS A 116 13.01 12.93 15.27
C CYS A 116 12.56 13.57 16.60
N CYS A 117 11.31 14.03 16.72
CA CYS A 117 10.83 14.69 17.96
C CYS A 117 10.08 13.75 18.92
N GLY A 118 9.65 12.58 18.44
CA GLY A 118 8.94 11.58 19.24
C GLY A 118 9.92 10.70 20.03
N ASN A 119 10.13 9.47 19.57
CA ASN A 119 10.99 8.48 20.23
C ASN A 119 12.45 8.91 20.40
N ASP A 120 12.92 9.86 19.60
CA ASP A 120 14.30 10.38 19.65
C ASP A 120 14.47 11.57 20.60
N GLY A 121 13.36 12.18 21.05
CA GLY A 121 13.38 13.27 22.02
C GLY A 121 14.03 14.57 21.55
N LEU A 122 14.25 14.79 20.25
CA LEU A 122 14.74 16.09 19.77
C LEU A 122 13.68 17.18 19.96
N ASP A 123 14.13 18.41 20.24
CA ASP A 123 13.26 19.56 20.39
C ASP A 123 12.81 20.07 19.02
N TRP A 124 11.50 20.02 18.77
CA TRP A 124 10.90 20.51 17.52
C TRP A 124 11.26 21.97 17.25
N LYS A 125 11.37 22.84 18.27
CA LYS A 125 11.73 24.25 18.04
C LYS A 125 13.15 24.38 17.47
N ARG A 126 14.06 23.48 17.82
CA ARG A 126 15.42 23.43 17.25
C ARG A 126 15.42 22.79 15.85
N VAL A 127 14.72 21.67 15.66
CA VAL A 127 14.59 21.03 14.34
C VAL A 127 13.94 21.98 13.33
N LYS A 128 12.86 22.68 13.70
CA LYS A 128 12.19 23.67 12.85
C LYS A 128 13.13 24.79 12.42
N ARG A 129 14.01 25.27 13.32
CA ARG A 129 15.03 26.27 12.98
C ARG A 129 16.04 25.74 11.96
N ILE A 130 16.48 24.48 12.09
CA ILE A 130 17.37 23.83 11.13
C ILE A 130 16.69 23.75 9.75
N VAL A 131 15.43 23.31 9.69
CA VAL A 131 14.64 23.27 8.45
C VAL A 131 14.55 24.67 7.83
N GLN A 132 14.19 25.69 8.62
CA GLN A 132 14.11 27.07 8.13
C GLN A 132 15.44 27.54 7.53
N GLN A 133 16.57 27.28 8.20
CA GLN A 133 17.89 27.71 7.72
C GLN A 133 18.32 27.01 6.43
N ILE A 134 18.09 25.69 6.34
CA ILE A 134 18.47 24.89 5.15
C ILE A 134 17.73 25.35 3.90
N PHE A 135 16.44 25.66 4.05
CA PHE A 135 15.54 26.01 2.95
C PHE A 135 15.34 27.52 2.75
N ALA A 136 15.92 28.39 3.59
CA ALA A 136 15.72 29.84 3.49
C ALA A 136 16.20 30.47 2.18
N HIS A 137 17.26 29.93 1.60
CA HIS A 137 17.94 30.48 0.40
C HIS A 137 17.70 29.62 -0.84
N SER A 138 16.53 29.01 -0.95
CA SER A 138 16.15 28.28 -2.16
C SER A 138 15.86 29.24 -3.32
N GLU A 139 16.20 28.80 -4.53
CA GLU A 139 15.91 29.52 -5.78
C GLU A 139 14.40 29.70 -6.00
N TYR A 140 13.62 28.69 -5.62
CA TYR A 140 12.16 28.69 -5.68
C TYR A 140 11.53 28.78 -4.28
N PRO A 141 10.32 29.32 -4.14
CA PRO A 141 9.61 29.31 -2.87
C PRO A 141 9.24 27.87 -2.48
N ILE A 142 9.66 27.46 -1.28
CA ILE A 142 9.42 26.12 -0.74
C ILE A 142 8.33 26.16 0.31
N GLU A 143 7.34 25.28 0.19
CA GLU A 143 6.30 25.05 1.18
C GLU A 143 6.49 23.69 1.85
N ILE A 144 6.61 23.73 3.17
CA ILE A 144 6.73 22.55 4.03
C ILE A 144 5.46 22.44 4.85
N LEU A 145 4.68 21.39 4.60
CA LEU A 145 3.51 21.05 5.39
C LEU A 145 3.93 20.07 6.50
N VAL A 146 3.85 20.53 7.75
CA VAL A 146 4.12 19.71 8.92
C VAL A 146 2.82 19.04 9.34
N CYS A 147 2.74 17.73 9.09
CA CYS A 147 1.55 16.92 9.36
C CYS A 147 1.65 16.21 10.72
N GLU A 148 0.49 15.81 11.23
CA GLU A 148 0.39 14.85 12.32
C GLU A 148 0.44 13.43 11.75
N HIS A 149 0.64 12.48 12.65
CA HIS A 149 0.56 11.05 12.36
C HIS A 149 0.02 10.35 13.58
N GLU A 150 -0.94 9.46 13.37
CA GLU A 150 -1.56 8.69 14.44
C GLU A 150 -0.69 7.48 14.80
N ASP A 151 -0.23 7.42 16.05
CA ASP A 151 0.48 6.26 16.56
C ASP A 151 -0.53 5.12 16.85
N VAL A 152 -0.69 4.25 15.86
CA VAL A 152 -1.58 3.08 15.91
C VAL A 152 -0.91 1.84 16.50
N SER A 153 0.25 1.97 17.16
CA SER A 153 1.01 0.82 17.66
C SER A 153 0.24 0.01 18.71
N ARG A 154 -0.58 0.67 19.53
CA ARG A 154 -1.39 0.02 20.58
C ARG A 154 -2.56 -0.73 19.97
N GLU A 155 -3.26 -0.09 19.05
CA GLU A 155 -4.42 -0.63 18.33
C GLU A 155 -3.98 -1.82 17.46
N LEU A 156 -2.82 -1.74 16.82
CA LEU A 156 -2.26 -2.85 16.04
C LEU A 156 -1.83 -4.04 16.90
N ALA A 157 -1.55 -3.87 18.20
CA ALA A 157 -1.25 -4.99 19.09
C ALA A 157 -2.46 -5.92 19.27
N ALA A 158 -3.67 -5.36 19.17
CA ALA A 158 -4.94 -6.09 19.21
C ALA A 158 -5.95 -5.41 18.26
N PRO A 159 -5.79 -5.59 16.93
CA PRO A 159 -6.65 -4.92 15.95
C PRO A 159 -8.09 -5.41 16.12
N LYS A 160 -9.06 -4.50 15.95
CA LYS A 160 -10.48 -4.84 16.08
C LYS A 160 -10.98 -5.72 14.94
N CYS A 161 -10.35 -5.63 13.76
CA CYS A 161 -10.68 -6.48 12.64
C CYS A 161 -10.21 -7.91 12.86
N GLN A 162 -11.00 -8.88 12.39
CA GLN A 162 -10.65 -10.30 12.41
C GLN A 162 -10.38 -10.76 10.99
N ILE A 163 -9.17 -11.27 10.73
CA ILE A 163 -8.80 -11.81 9.43
C ILE A 163 -8.59 -13.32 9.56
N THR A 164 -9.47 -14.08 8.91
CA THR A 164 -9.39 -15.54 8.82
C THR A 164 -9.07 -15.96 7.40
N GLU A 165 -8.35 -17.06 7.24
CA GLU A 165 -8.03 -17.62 5.92
C GLU A 165 -8.82 -18.90 5.70
N ALA A 166 -9.47 -19.01 4.54
CA ALA A 166 -10.28 -20.16 4.18
C ALA A 166 -9.87 -20.70 2.80
N LYS A 167 -9.71 -22.02 2.71
CA LYS A 167 -9.52 -22.69 1.42
C LYS A 167 -10.87 -22.80 0.72
N GLY A 168 -10.99 -22.30 -0.51
CA GLY A 168 -12.23 -22.45 -1.26
C GLY A 168 -12.44 -21.38 -2.33
N ASN A 169 -13.68 -21.31 -2.81
CA ASN A 169 -14.10 -20.33 -3.80
C ASN A 169 -14.65 -19.09 -3.10
N LEU A 170 -14.12 -17.92 -3.44
CA LEU A 170 -14.60 -16.63 -2.95
C LEU A 170 -16.12 -16.45 -3.14
N PHE A 171 -16.68 -16.96 -4.23
CA PHE A 171 -18.10 -16.84 -4.54
C PHE A 171 -19.01 -17.74 -3.70
N SER A 172 -18.45 -18.65 -2.89
CA SER A 172 -19.20 -19.43 -1.88
C SER A 172 -19.23 -18.74 -0.51
N ALA A 173 -18.71 -17.51 -0.40
CA ALA A 173 -18.84 -16.72 0.81
C ALA A 173 -20.32 -16.49 1.16
N PRO A 174 -20.69 -16.45 2.45
CA PRO A 174 -22.07 -16.22 2.88
C PRO A 174 -22.65 -14.93 2.27
N GLU A 175 -23.95 -14.91 2.04
CA GLU A 175 -24.63 -13.81 1.33
C GLU A 175 -24.53 -12.47 2.07
N ASN A 176 -24.40 -12.49 3.40
CA ASN A 176 -24.23 -11.30 4.23
C ASN A 176 -22.81 -10.72 4.25
N PHE A 177 -21.88 -11.28 3.46
CA PHE A 177 -20.55 -10.70 3.27
C PHE A 177 -20.55 -9.82 2.03
N ALA A 178 -19.93 -8.64 2.07
CA ALA A 178 -19.57 -7.94 0.85
C ALA A 178 -18.41 -8.66 0.14
N LEU A 179 -18.31 -8.51 -1.17
CA LEU A 179 -17.36 -9.22 -2.01
C LEU A 179 -16.33 -8.25 -2.55
N VAL A 180 -15.04 -8.57 -2.46
CA VAL A 180 -13.97 -7.63 -2.85
C VAL A 180 -13.05 -8.27 -3.87
N HIS A 181 -12.61 -7.49 -4.85
CA HIS A 181 -11.48 -7.85 -5.72
C HIS A 181 -10.74 -6.62 -6.22
N SER A 182 -9.57 -6.83 -6.81
CA SER A 182 -8.74 -5.77 -7.39
C SER A 182 -8.86 -5.71 -8.90
N VAL A 183 -9.09 -4.53 -9.46
CA VAL A 183 -9.33 -4.29 -10.89
C VAL A 183 -8.50 -3.11 -11.43
N SER A 184 -8.46 -2.99 -12.76
CA SER A 184 -8.02 -1.79 -13.47
C SER A 184 -9.15 -0.79 -13.68
N ALA A 185 -8.82 0.50 -13.80
CA ALA A 185 -9.80 1.57 -14.10
C ALA A 185 -10.49 1.39 -15.47
N ASP A 186 -9.87 0.66 -16.40
CA ASP A 186 -10.50 0.24 -17.67
C ASP A 186 -11.57 -0.87 -17.53
N PHE A 187 -11.66 -1.50 -16.35
CA PHE A 187 -12.54 -2.63 -16.03
C PHE A 187 -12.51 -3.77 -17.06
N ALA A 188 -11.34 -4.04 -17.66
CA ALA A 188 -11.21 -5.08 -18.68
C ALA A 188 -11.63 -6.47 -18.16
N MET A 189 -11.15 -6.83 -16.96
CA MET A 189 -11.53 -8.05 -16.22
C MET A 189 -11.53 -9.32 -17.11
N CYS A 190 -10.46 -9.50 -17.90
CA CYS A 190 -10.43 -10.51 -18.97
C CYS A 190 -9.95 -11.91 -18.54
N ALA A 191 -9.47 -12.10 -17.30
CA ALA A 191 -8.90 -13.38 -16.87
C ALA A 191 -9.05 -13.64 -15.36
N GLY A 192 -8.90 -14.91 -14.99
CA GLY A 192 -8.90 -15.39 -13.61
C GLY A 192 -10.14 -14.95 -12.83
N LEU A 193 -9.94 -14.66 -11.54
CA LEU A 193 -11.01 -14.26 -10.65
C LEU A 193 -11.80 -13.05 -11.17
N ASN A 194 -11.13 -12.08 -11.77
CA ASN A 194 -11.77 -10.87 -12.30
C ASN A 194 -12.76 -11.19 -13.43
N LEU A 195 -12.45 -12.16 -14.29
CA LEU A 195 -13.39 -12.62 -15.31
C LEU A 195 -14.62 -13.28 -14.68
N GLN A 196 -14.44 -14.03 -13.60
CA GLN A 196 -15.57 -14.63 -12.88
C GLN A 196 -16.48 -13.55 -12.27
N PHE A 197 -15.91 -12.49 -11.68
CA PHE A 197 -16.68 -11.32 -11.22
C PHE A 197 -17.45 -10.68 -12.38
N ARG A 198 -16.80 -10.44 -13.50
CA ARG A 198 -17.43 -9.86 -14.69
C ARG A 198 -18.57 -10.73 -15.24
N CYS A 199 -18.39 -12.05 -15.29
CA CYS A 199 -19.44 -12.96 -15.75
C CYS A 199 -20.61 -13.06 -14.77
N LYS A 200 -20.35 -13.02 -13.46
CA LYS A 200 -21.37 -13.18 -12.42
C LYS A 200 -22.15 -11.89 -12.14
N PHE A 201 -21.45 -10.75 -12.08
CA PHE A 201 -22.03 -9.47 -11.70
C PHE A 201 -22.17 -8.52 -12.90
N GLY A 202 -21.26 -8.53 -13.87
CA GLY A 202 -21.40 -7.70 -15.07
C GLY A 202 -21.31 -6.19 -14.76
N HIS A 203 -22.24 -5.40 -15.29
CA HIS A 203 -22.38 -3.95 -15.03
C HIS A 203 -21.12 -3.12 -15.28
N VAL A 204 -20.31 -3.50 -16.28
CA VAL A 204 -19.04 -2.83 -16.59
C VAL A 204 -19.24 -1.36 -16.97
N ASP A 205 -20.32 -1.03 -17.69
CA ASP A 205 -20.61 0.35 -18.06
C ASP A 205 -20.97 1.20 -16.83
N ASP A 206 -21.62 0.60 -15.82
CA ASP A 206 -21.98 1.27 -14.57
C ASP A 206 -20.71 1.57 -13.75
N LEU A 207 -19.78 0.61 -13.70
CA LEU A 207 -18.46 0.79 -13.10
C LEU A 207 -17.66 1.91 -13.79
N LYS A 208 -17.66 1.94 -15.12
CA LYS A 208 -16.97 2.99 -15.89
C LYS A 208 -17.58 4.38 -15.67
N ARG A 209 -18.91 4.48 -15.53
CA ARG A 209 -19.58 5.75 -15.24
C ARG A 209 -19.23 6.33 -13.87
N GLN A 210 -18.72 5.53 -12.93
CA GLN A 210 -18.24 6.03 -11.64
C GLN A 210 -16.88 6.76 -11.74
N GLN A 211 -16.19 6.68 -12.89
CA GLN A 211 -14.94 7.42 -13.18
C GLN A 211 -13.90 7.29 -12.06
N ARG A 212 -13.72 6.08 -11.54
CA ARG A 212 -12.77 5.80 -10.46
C ARG A 212 -11.36 5.58 -11.03
N HIS A 213 -10.39 6.23 -10.41
CA HIS A 213 -8.96 6.12 -10.72
C HIS A 213 -8.24 5.26 -9.67
N THR A 214 -6.99 4.91 -9.94
CA THR A 214 -6.11 4.15 -9.05
C THR A 214 -6.13 4.71 -7.62
N GLY A 215 -6.28 3.84 -6.63
CA GLY A 215 -6.41 4.24 -5.23
C GLY A 215 -7.85 4.53 -4.79
N ASN A 216 -8.86 4.27 -5.62
CA ASN A 216 -10.27 4.38 -5.26
C ASN A 216 -10.98 3.02 -5.31
N VAL A 217 -12.26 3.03 -4.95
CA VAL A 217 -13.17 1.88 -5.08
C VAL A 217 -14.34 2.23 -5.98
N ALA A 218 -14.69 1.31 -6.88
CA ALA A 218 -15.97 1.32 -7.58
C ALA A 218 -16.91 0.27 -6.96
N VAL A 219 -18.16 0.64 -6.74
CA VAL A 219 -19.10 -0.17 -5.95
C VAL A 219 -20.29 -0.57 -6.80
N LEU A 220 -20.68 -1.83 -6.72
CA LEU A 220 -21.98 -2.31 -7.19
C LEU A 220 -22.77 -2.83 -6.00
N GLU A 221 -24.08 -2.72 -6.05
CA GLU A 221 -24.99 -3.39 -5.13
C GLU A 221 -25.80 -4.41 -5.92
N GLN A 222 -25.62 -5.69 -5.62
CA GLN A 222 -26.28 -6.76 -6.36
C GLN A 222 -26.50 -7.98 -5.47
N GLY A 223 -27.72 -8.52 -5.49
CA GLY A 223 -28.09 -9.68 -4.66
C GLY A 223 -28.05 -9.38 -3.16
N GLY A 224 -28.42 -8.17 -2.76
CA GLY A 224 -28.49 -7.75 -1.34
C GLY A 224 -27.13 -7.56 -0.66
N ARG A 225 -26.04 -7.46 -1.43
CA ARG A 225 -24.67 -7.24 -0.94
C ARG A 225 -23.90 -6.27 -1.82
N TYR A 226 -22.87 -5.65 -1.25
CA TYR A 226 -21.94 -4.82 -1.99
C TYR A 226 -20.84 -5.65 -2.66
N ILE A 227 -20.47 -5.24 -3.87
CA ILE A 227 -19.32 -5.72 -4.63
C ILE A 227 -18.33 -4.57 -4.76
N TYR A 228 -17.22 -4.66 -4.04
CA TYR A 228 -16.15 -3.67 -4.01
C TYR A 228 -15.08 -4.01 -5.05
N ASN A 229 -14.95 -3.13 -6.05
CA ASN A 229 -13.98 -3.22 -7.12
C ASN A 229 -12.85 -2.23 -6.80
N LEU A 230 -11.81 -2.70 -6.10
CA LEU A 230 -10.66 -1.89 -5.73
C LEU A 230 -9.87 -1.53 -6.98
N VAL A 231 -9.85 -0.26 -7.36
CA VAL A 231 -9.12 0.20 -8.56
C VAL A 231 -7.66 0.37 -8.17
N THR A 232 -6.83 -0.61 -8.50
CA THR A 232 -5.41 -0.65 -8.06
C THR A 232 -4.41 -0.40 -9.19
N LYS A 233 -4.91 -0.14 -10.40
CA LYS A 233 -4.12 0.19 -11.60
C LYS A 233 -4.99 0.95 -12.60
N GLU A 234 -4.36 1.72 -13.48
CA GLU A 234 -5.11 2.44 -14.53
C GLU A 234 -5.47 1.48 -15.67
N ARG A 235 -4.50 0.64 -16.08
CA ARG A 235 -4.67 -0.27 -17.21
C ARG A 235 -4.45 -1.73 -16.83
N ALA A 236 -5.15 -2.65 -17.49
CA ALA A 236 -5.12 -4.07 -17.13
C ALA A 236 -3.71 -4.73 -17.16
N HIS A 237 -2.79 -4.23 -17.97
CA HIS A 237 -1.42 -4.76 -18.12
C HIS A 237 -0.42 -4.21 -17.09
N GLU A 238 -0.80 -3.17 -16.36
CA GLU A 238 0.00 -2.62 -15.26
C GLU A 238 -0.05 -3.54 -14.04
N LYS A 239 0.94 -3.39 -13.16
CA LYS A 239 1.01 -4.14 -11.90
C LYS A 239 0.32 -3.37 -10.78
N CYS A 240 -0.41 -4.11 -9.94
CA CYS A 240 -0.88 -3.58 -8.66
C CYS A 240 0.31 -3.13 -7.78
N THR A 241 0.14 -2.04 -7.04
CA THR A 241 1.12 -1.55 -6.06
C THR A 241 0.51 -1.51 -4.66
N TYR A 242 1.35 -1.61 -3.62
CA TYR A 242 0.89 -1.48 -2.24
C TYR A 242 0.26 -0.10 -1.96
N THR A 243 0.83 0.96 -2.52
CA THR A 243 0.27 2.32 -2.44
C THR A 243 -1.15 2.37 -3.00
N ALA A 244 -1.37 1.85 -4.20
CA ALA A 244 -2.69 1.84 -4.83
C ALA A 244 -3.70 1.00 -4.03
N LEU A 245 -3.27 -0.18 -3.57
CA LEU A 245 -4.11 -1.04 -2.73
C LEU A 245 -4.49 -0.37 -1.41
N TYR A 246 -3.53 0.28 -0.74
CA TYR A 246 -3.76 0.99 0.53
C TYR A 246 -4.83 2.07 0.39
N TYR A 247 -4.70 2.97 -0.59
CA TYR A 247 -5.69 4.04 -0.79
C TYR A 247 -7.06 3.48 -1.24
N ALA A 248 -7.08 2.44 -2.08
CA ALA A 248 -8.33 1.80 -2.48
C ALA A 248 -9.05 1.15 -1.28
N LEU A 249 -8.30 0.54 -0.36
CA LEU A 249 -8.83 -0.01 0.89
C LEU A 249 -9.36 1.09 1.82
N LEU A 250 -8.68 2.25 1.92
CA LEU A 250 -9.19 3.40 2.67
C LEU A 250 -10.52 3.91 2.07
N ALA A 251 -10.58 4.08 0.75
CA ALA A 251 -11.81 4.50 0.07
C ALA A 251 -12.96 3.50 0.29
N MET A 252 -12.65 2.19 0.25
CA MET A 252 -13.61 1.14 0.57
C MET A 252 -14.06 1.21 2.03
N ARG A 253 -13.15 1.42 2.98
CA ARG A 253 -13.47 1.54 4.40
C ARG A 253 -14.45 2.69 4.67
N GLU A 254 -14.25 3.85 4.05
CA GLU A 254 -15.19 4.97 4.23
C GLU A 254 -16.58 4.62 3.69
N HIS A 255 -16.68 4.03 2.49
CA HIS A 255 -17.96 3.53 1.98
C HIS A 255 -18.60 2.49 2.91
N MET A 256 -17.80 1.56 3.46
CA MET A 256 -18.28 0.55 4.39
C MET A 256 -18.87 1.18 5.66
N ARG A 257 -18.24 2.24 6.20
CA ARG A 257 -18.75 2.96 7.37
C ARG A 257 -20.08 3.64 7.07
N GLU A 258 -20.17 4.33 5.94
CA GLU A 258 -21.40 5.00 5.48
C GLU A 258 -22.58 4.02 5.32
N HIS A 259 -22.30 2.79 4.89
CA HIS A 259 -23.33 1.79 4.58
C HIS A 259 -23.40 0.65 5.62
N SER A 260 -22.76 0.82 6.78
CA SER A 260 -22.76 -0.16 7.88
C SER A 260 -22.34 -1.58 7.48
N VAL A 261 -21.38 -1.70 6.55
CA VAL A 261 -20.82 -2.97 6.11
C VAL A 261 -19.68 -3.38 7.03
N SER A 262 -19.80 -4.53 7.68
CA SER A 262 -18.81 -5.06 8.64
C SER A 262 -18.22 -6.42 8.26
N LYS A 263 -18.61 -6.99 7.12
CA LYS A 263 -18.19 -8.34 6.70
C LYS A 263 -17.68 -8.35 5.28
N LEU A 264 -16.45 -8.82 5.08
CA LEU A 264 -15.77 -8.85 3.79
C LEU A 264 -15.29 -10.25 3.44
N ALA A 265 -15.61 -10.69 2.24
CA ALA A 265 -14.99 -11.86 1.64
C ALA A 265 -14.06 -11.36 0.53
N ILE A 266 -12.77 -11.69 0.67
CA ILE A 266 -11.71 -11.20 -0.21
C ILE A 266 -10.89 -12.38 -0.75
N PRO A 267 -10.29 -12.29 -1.94
CA PRO A 267 -9.17 -13.16 -2.29
C PRO A 267 -7.91 -12.68 -1.57
N ARG A 268 -6.79 -13.39 -1.75
CA ARG A 268 -5.46 -12.82 -1.48
C ARG A 268 -5.17 -11.69 -2.48
N LEU A 269 -5.57 -10.46 -2.13
CA LEU A 269 -5.57 -9.27 -3.01
C LEU A 269 -4.18 -9.02 -3.61
N GLY A 270 -4.11 -8.86 -4.94
CA GLY A 270 -2.85 -8.58 -5.66
C GLY A 270 -1.78 -9.68 -5.59
N CYS A 271 -2.04 -10.83 -4.95
CA CYS A 271 -1.01 -11.86 -4.75
C CYS A 271 -0.80 -12.79 -5.95
N GLY A 272 -1.71 -12.77 -6.94
CA GLY A 272 -1.63 -13.59 -8.15
C GLY A 272 -0.67 -13.02 -9.19
N ILE A 273 -1.23 -12.51 -10.30
CA ILE A 273 -0.45 -11.95 -11.42
C ILE A 273 0.44 -10.78 -10.98
N ASP A 274 -0.03 -9.99 -10.01
CA ASP A 274 0.65 -8.78 -9.54
C ASP A 274 1.76 -9.06 -8.50
N ARG A 275 1.86 -10.29 -7.99
CA ARG A 275 2.93 -10.78 -7.10
C ARG A 275 3.13 -9.97 -5.82
N LEU A 276 2.09 -9.34 -5.28
CA LEU A 276 2.14 -8.81 -3.92
C LEU A 276 2.31 -9.97 -2.91
N ASP A 277 2.99 -9.69 -1.82
CA ASP A 277 3.17 -10.63 -0.72
C ASP A 277 1.94 -10.60 0.19
N TRP A 278 1.38 -11.78 0.46
CA TRP A 278 0.15 -11.90 1.24
C TRP A 278 0.32 -11.42 2.68
N LEU A 279 1.46 -11.69 3.33
CA LEU A 279 1.68 -11.26 4.72
C LEU A 279 1.76 -9.73 4.82
N ARG A 280 2.35 -9.08 3.81
CA ARG A 280 2.34 -7.63 3.66
C ARG A 280 0.94 -7.07 3.39
N VAL A 281 0.16 -7.71 2.51
CA VAL A 281 -1.24 -7.33 2.24
C VAL A 281 -2.11 -7.49 3.49
N ARG A 282 -1.93 -8.59 4.25
CA ARG A 282 -2.60 -8.81 5.53
C ARG A 282 -2.28 -7.69 6.52
N SER A 283 -1.01 -7.31 6.63
CA SER A 283 -0.59 -6.19 7.48
C SER A 283 -1.22 -4.86 7.05
N LEU A 284 -1.43 -4.64 5.74
CA LEU A 284 -2.16 -3.46 5.24
C LEU A 284 -3.64 -3.48 5.62
N LEU A 285 -4.29 -4.64 5.54
CA LEU A 285 -5.68 -4.79 5.97
C LEU A 285 -5.81 -4.51 7.47
N GLU A 286 -4.92 -5.06 8.30
CA GLU A 286 -4.88 -4.78 9.74
C GLU A 286 -4.65 -3.30 10.02
N LEU A 287 -3.78 -2.63 9.27
CA LEU A 287 -3.56 -1.17 9.40
C LEU A 287 -4.81 -0.36 9.03
N VAL A 288 -5.45 -0.68 7.90
CA VAL A 288 -6.63 0.06 7.41
C VAL A 288 -7.82 -0.09 8.34
N PHE A 289 -8.07 -1.31 8.83
CA PHE A 289 -9.23 -1.66 9.66
C PHE A 289 -8.90 -1.77 11.15
N VAL A 290 -7.76 -1.22 11.60
CA VAL A 290 -7.27 -1.38 12.97
C VAL A 290 -8.32 -0.99 14.03
N SER A 291 -9.11 0.05 13.74
CA SER A 291 -10.14 0.61 14.63
C SER A 291 -11.57 0.17 14.30
N ASP A 292 -11.75 -0.67 13.27
CA ASP A 292 -13.05 -1.07 12.75
C ASP A 292 -13.35 -2.53 13.10
N ASN A 293 -14.56 -2.79 13.61
CA ASN A 293 -15.00 -4.15 13.90
C ASN A 293 -15.46 -4.84 12.60
N VAL A 294 -14.49 -5.34 11.83
CA VAL A 294 -14.71 -5.96 10.52
C VAL A 294 -14.28 -7.42 10.52
N ASP A 295 -15.16 -8.31 10.09
CA ASP A 295 -14.87 -9.72 9.85
C ASP A 295 -14.43 -9.91 8.39
N ILE A 296 -13.18 -10.32 8.19
CA ILE A 296 -12.59 -10.57 6.88
C ILE A 296 -12.30 -12.06 6.71
N ILE A 297 -12.87 -12.67 5.67
CA ILE A 297 -12.51 -14.02 5.22
C ILE A 297 -11.68 -13.89 3.95
N ALA A 298 -10.40 -14.22 4.05
CA ALA A 298 -9.48 -14.28 2.94
C ALA A 298 -9.49 -15.68 2.31
N PHE A 299 -10.11 -15.79 1.14
CA PHE A 299 -10.13 -17.02 0.37
C PHE A 299 -8.83 -17.21 -0.39
N PHE A 300 -8.28 -18.43 -0.30
CA PHE A 300 -7.14 -18.84 -1.10
C PHE A 300 -7.38 -20.20 -1.74
N TYR A 301 -6.71 -20.40 -2.88
CA TYR A 301 -6.64 -21.67 -3.55
C TYR A 301 -5.22 -22.22 -3.42
N GLU A 302 -5.08 -23.40 -2.84
CA GLU A 302 -3.85 -24.16 -3.00
C GLU A 302 -3.96 -24.91 -4.32
N PRO A 303 -3.04 -24.69 -5.29
CA PRO A 303 -2.97 -25.58 -6.43
C PRO A 303 -2.78 -27.02 -5.90
N PRO A 304 -3.45 -28.02 -6.52
CA PRO A 304 -3.26 -29.40 -6.12
C PRO A 304 -1.76 -29.73 -6.14
N SER A 305 -1.26 -30.32 -5.05
CA SER A 305 0.12 -30.79 -4.98
C SER A 305 0.39 -31.69 -6.18
N MET A 306 1.40 -31.36 -7.00
CA MET A 306 1.84 -32.26 -8.06
C MET A 306 2.41 -33.52 -7.43
N ASP A 307 1.62 -34.58 -7.39
CA ASP A 307 2.13 -35.94 -7.28
C ASP A 307 2.48 -36.41 -8.70
N ARG A 308 3.63 -37.08 -8.82
CA ARG A 308 4.41 -37.25 -10.06
C ARG A 308 3.54 -37.43 -11.34
N ASP A 309 3.80 -36.57 -12.32
CA ASP A 309 3.34 -36.64 -13.72
C ASP A 309 1.82 -36.64 -14.01
N THR A 310 0.97 -36.41 -13.01
CA THR A 310 -0.49 -36.43 -13.20
C THR A 310 -1.20 -35.25 -12.54
N ILE A 311 -1.99 -34.51 -13.31
CA ILE A 311 -2.88 -33.45 -12.78
C ILE A 311 -4.26 -34.06 -12.54
N LYS A 312 -4.75 -33.94 -11.31
CA LYS A 312 -6.16 -34.20 -10.97
C LYS A 312 -6.96 -32.93 -11.21
N VAL A 313 -7.77 -32.91 -12.27
CA VAL A 313 -8.67 -31.79 -12.58
C VAL A 313 -10.09 -32.20 -12.19
N MET A 314 -10.70 -31.44 -11.29
CA MET A 314 -12.10 -31.63 -10.91
C MET A 314 -12.96 -30.65 -11.70
N CYS A 315 -13.96 -31.15 -12.41
CA CYS A 315 -14.90 -30.29 -13.14
C CYS A 315 -15.77 -29.52 -12.13
N PRO A 316 -15.73 -28.17 -12.12
CA PRO A 316 -16.51 -27.38 -11.16
C PRO A 316 -18.03 -27.53 -11.37
N THR A 317 -18.48 -27.96 -12.55
CA THR A 317 -19.90 -28.07 -12.90
C THR A 317 -20.51 -29.43 -12.56
N CYS A 318 -19.79 -30.54 -12.81
CA CYS A 318 -20.33 -31.89 -12.62
C CYS A 318 -19.58 -32.73 -11.58
N HIS A 319 -18.56 -32.16 -10.94
CA HIS A 319 -17.72 -32.81 -9.90
C HIS A 319 -16.99 -34.08 -10.38
N HIS A 320 -17.03 -34.36 -11.68
CA HIS A 320 -16.30 -35.47 -12.27
C HIS A 320 -14.79 -35.19 -12.24
N MET A 321 -14.02 -36.17 -11.74
CA MET A 321 -12.57 -36.07 -11.62
C MET A 321 -11.90 -36.68 -12.84
N LYS A 322 -11.09 -35.89 -13.56
CA LYS A 322 -10.31 -36.35 -14.72
C LYS A 322 -8.82 -36.33 -14.39
N LEU A 323 -8.14 -37.44 -14.66
CA LEU A 323 -6.69 -37.54 -14.59
C LEU A 323 -6.11 -37.13 -15.94
N MET A 324 -5.31 -36.06 -15.97
CA MET A 324 -4.54 -35.65 -17.16
C MET A 324 -3.06 -35.95 -16.94
N GLN A 325 -2.45 -36.69 -17.87
CA GLN A 325 -1.00 -36.90 -17.92
C GLN A 325 -0.34 -35.71 -18.62
N LEU A 326 0.72 -35.16 -18.03
CA LEU A 326 1.48 -34.07 -18.64
C LEU A 326 2.48 -34.61 -19.69
N PRO A 327 2.64 -33.97 -20.85
CA PRO A 327 3.69 -34.32 -21.80
C PRO A 327 5.09 -34.11 -21.19
N ARG A 328 6.00 -35.06 -21.42
CA ARG A 328 7.40 -35.04 -20.90
C ARG A 328 8.25 -33.85 -21.35
N SER A 329 7.74 -32.97 -22.22
CA SER A 329 8.45 -31.81 -22.77
C SER A 329 8.29 -30.51 -21.98
N VAL A 330 7.48 -30.50 -20.90
CA VAL A 330 7.29 -29.30 -20.09
C VAL A 330 8.28 -29.29 -18.92
N SER A 331 9.24 -28.36 -18.95
CA SER A 331 10.23 -28.22 -17.87
C SER A 331 9.58 -27.81 -16.54
N ARG A 332 10.09 -28.29 -15.40
CA ARG A 332 9.60 -27.93 -14.06
C ARG A 332 9.60 -26.41 -13.78
N GLN A 333 10.42 -25.63 -14.49
CA GLN A 333 10.48 -24.17 -14.34
C GLN A 333 9.50 -23.40 -15.24
N SER A 334 8.99 -24.01 -16.32
CA SER A 334 8.03 -23.34 -17.22
C SER A 334 6.59 -23.38 -16.68
N LEU A 335 6.24 -24.35 -15.81
CA LEU A 335 4.90 -24.48 -15.22
C LEU A 335 4.66 -23.57 -14.00
N HIS A 336 5.70 -23.18 -13.25
CA HIS A 336 5.58 -22.12 -12.24
C HIS A 336 5.49 -20.71 -12.86
N ARG A 337 5.73 -20.60 -14.17
CA ARG A 337 5.59 -19.36 -14.95
C ARG A 337 4.20 -19.18 -15.56
N GLU A 338 3.35 -20.19 -15.52
CA GLU A 338 2.00 -20.08 -16.04
C GLU A 338 1.10 -19.39 -15.02
N LYS A 339 0.64 -18.21 -15.44
CA LYS A 339 -0.48 -17.43 -14.90
C LYS A 339 -1.47 -18.37 -14.22
N THR A 340 -1.67 -18.20 -12.91
CA THR A 340 -2.82 -18.79 -12.21
C THR A 340 -4.08 -18.51 -13.02
N PRO A 341 -4.73 -19.51 -13.64
CA PRO A 341 -5.89 -19.28 -14.50
C PRO A 341 -7.20 -19.20 -13.70
N PHE A 342 -7.13 -19.06 -12.38
CA PHE A 342 -8.30 -19.07 -11.50
C PHE A 342 -8.73 -17.68 -11.06
#